data_AF-A0AAP0S616-F1
#
_entry.id   AF-A0AAP0S616-F1
#
_cell.length_a   1.000
_cell.length_b   1.000
_cell.length_c   1.000
_cell.angle_alpha   90.00
_cell.angle_beta   90.00
_cell.angle_gamma   90.00
#
_symmetry.space_group_name_H-M   'P 1'
#
loop_
_entity.id
_entity.type
_entity.pdbx_description
1 polymer ?
#
loop_
_entity_poly.entity_id
_entity_poly.type
_entity_poly.pdbx_seq_one_letter_code
_entity_poly.pdbx_strand_id
1 'polypeptide(L)'
;MFIGVNGCSLKTAENLDVIRGIPVERMMIETDSPYCEIKNTHAGMKFVKSSWPSKKKEKYDQECVVKGRNEPCSVRQVLEVVAGCKGIGDLDQLSKTLYHNTCRVFFPHDLDSVADALLTSGNDA
;
A
#
# COMPACT_ATOMS: atom_id res chain seq x y z
N MET A 1 2.45 -5.49 -17.74
CA MET A 1 1.25 -4.89 -17.13
C MET A 1 1.35 -5.04 -15.62
N PHE A 2 1.13 -3.95 -14.88
CA PHE A 2 1.09 -3.91 -13.42
C PHE A 2 -0.35 -3.67 -12.95
N ILE A 3 -0.66 -4.04 -11.71
CA ILE A 3 -1.96 -3.86 -11.07
C ILE A 3 -1.81 -2.94 -9.86
N GLY A 4 -2.50 -1.80 -9.89
CA GLY A 4 -2.61 -0.87 -8.75
C GLY A 4 -3.61 -1.37 -7.71
N VAL A 5 -3.24 -1.30 -6.44
CA VAL A 5 -4.07 -1.71 -5.30
C VAL A 5 -4.25 -0.53 -4.35
N ASN A 6 -5.50 -0.22 -4.02
CA ASN A 6 -5.87 0.82 -3.06
C ASN A 6 -6.92 0.30 -2.06
N GLY A 7 -7.38 1.13 -1.12
CA GLY A 7 -8.38 0.70 -0.14
C GLY A 7 -9.73 0.28 -0.74
N CYS A 8 -10.08 0.71 -1.95
CA CYS A 8 -11.26 0.21 -2.65
C CYS A 8 -11.09 -1.21 -3.19
N SER A 9 -9.85 -1.65 -3.39
CA SER A 9 -9.48 -2.99 -3.82
C SER A 9 -9.47 -4.00 -2.67
N LEU A 10 -9.87 -3.61 -1.45
CA LEU A 10 -9.70 -4.36 -0.21
C LEU A 10 -11.01 -4.49 0.60
N LYS A 11 -12.15 -4.20 -0.03
CA LYS A 11 -13.45 -4.05 0.66
C LYS A 11 -14.05 -5.39 1.09
N THR A 12 -14.02 -6.39 0.22
CA THR A 12 -14.71 -7.67 0.42
C THR A 12 -13.74 -8.84 0.55
N ALA A 13 -14.21 -10.00 1.01
CA ALA A 13 -13.39 -11.20 1.09
C ALA A 13 -12.89 -11.64 -0.29
N GLU A 14 -13.76 -11.54 -1.31
CA GLU A 14 -13.44 -11.85 -2.71
C GLU A 14 -12.37 -10.90 -3.26
N ASN A 15 -12.39 -9.63 -2.87
CA ASN A 15 -11.29 -8.73 -3.21
C ASN A 15 -9.96 -9.24 -2.62
N LEU A 16 -9.94 -9.68 -1.36
CA LEU A 16 -8.72 -10.21 -0.74
C LEU A 16 -8.24 -11.52 -1.39
N ASP A 17 -9.16 -12.35 -1.88
CA ASP A 17 -8.84 -13.53 -2.68
C ASP A 17 -8.14 -13.16 -3.99
N VAL A 18 -8.63 -12.12 -4.68
CA VAL A 18 -7.95 -11.58 -5.87
C VAL A 18 -6.55 -11.10 -5.50
N ILE A 19 -6.39 -10.30 -4.44
CA ILE A 19 -5.08 -9.81 -3.98
C ILE A 19 -4.11 -10.95 -3.65
N ARG A 20 -4.59 -12.07 -3.10
CA ARG A 20 -3.77 -13.28 -2.87
C ARG A 20 -3.19 -13.84 -4.17
N GLY A 21 -3.95 -13.80 -5.26
CA GLY A 21 -3.53 -14.32 -6.56
C GLY A 21 -2.59 -13.42 -7.36
N ILE A 22 -2.52 -12.11 -7.09
CA ILE A 22 -1.64 -11.21 -7.85
C ILE A 22 -0.17 -11.47 -7.47
N PRO A 23 0.75 -11.66 -8.44
CA PRO A 23 2.19 -11.73 -8.14
C PRO A 23 2.74 -10.39 -7.64
N VAL A 24 3.59 -10.41 -6.60
CA VAL A 24 4.08 -9.19 -5.92
C VAL A 24 4.88 -8.32 -6.87
N GLU A 25 5.68 -8.91 -7.75
CA GLU A 25 6.49 -8.24 -8.78
C GLU A 25 5.66 -7.56 -9.87
N ARG A 26 4.33 -7.75 -9.87
CA ARG A 26 3.37 -7.06 -10.75
C ARG A 26 2.41 -6.15 -10.00
N MET A 27 2.59 -5.95 -8.69
CA MET A 27 1.76 -5.06 -7.88
C MET A 27 2.38 -3.69 -7.68
N MET A 28 1.50 -2.69 -7.61
CA MET A 28 1.77 -1.35 -7.09
C MET A 28 0.70 -1.03 -6.04
N ILE A 29 1.01 -0.15 -5.08
CA ILE A 29 0.04 0.31 -4.08
C ILE A 29 -0.14 1.81 -4.16
N GLU A 30 -1.36 2.25 -3.91
CA GLU A 30 -1.74 3.67 -3.93
C GLU A 30 -2.88 3.92 -2.95
N THR A 31 -3.21 5.19 -2.70
CA THR A 31 -4.30 5.55 -1.79
C THR A 31 -5.59 5.95 -2.52
N ASP A 32 -5.47 6.51 -3.72
CA ASP A 32 -6.55 7.24 -4.40
C ASP A 32 -7.17 8.33 -3.50
N SER A 33 -6.32 8.98 -2.68
CA SER A 33 -6.75 10.05 -1.77
C SER A 33 -7.35 11.22 -2.57
N PRO A 34 -8.48 11.81 -2.11
CA PRO A 34 -9.08 11.70 -0.78
C PRO A 34 -10.07 10.52 -0.60
N TYR A 35 -10.20 9.65 -1.60
CA TYR A 35 -11.15 8.54 -1.61
C TYR A 35 -10.50 7.25 -1.10
N CYS A 36 -11.23 6.13 -1.23
CA CYS A 36 -10.74 4.78 -0.94
C CYS A 36 -10.11 4.57 0.45
N GLU A 37 -10.60 5.29 1.47
CA GLU A 37 -10.30 4.99 2.87
C GLU A 37 -10.62 3.51 3.21
N ILE A 38 -9.71 2.84 3.93
CA ILE A 38 -9.99 1.52 4.50
C ILE A 38 -10.86 1.70 5.75
N LYS A 39 -12.12 1.30 5.65
CA LYS A 39 -13.11 1.48 6.73
C LYS A 39 -13.16 0.26 7.64
N ASN A 40 -13.68 0.46 8.85
CA ASN A 40 -13.92 -0.63 9.82
C ASN A 40 -14.79 -1.78 9.29
N THR A 41 -15.64 -1.50 8.29
CA THR A 41 -16.51 -2.50 7.65
C THR A 41 -15.83 -3.27 6.51
N HIS A 42 -14.63 -2.87 6.09
CA HIS A 42 -13.92 -3.56 5.00
C HIS A 42 -13.22 -4.82 5.52
N ALA A 43 -13.23 -5.87 4.71
CA ALA A 43 -12.59 -7.16 5.03
C ALA A 43 -11.08 -7.02 5.33
N GLY A 44 -10.40 -6.08 4.65
CA GLY A 44 -8.98 -5.80 4.86
C GLY A 44 -8.64 -5.18 6.23
N MET A 45 -9.61 -4.55 6.91
CA MET A 45 -9.34 -3.79 8.14
C MET A 45 -8.65 -4.63 9.24
N LYS A 46 -8.93 -5.93 9.30
CA LYS A 46 -8.33 -6.86 10.28
C LYS A 46 -6.80 -6.93 10.24
N PHE A 47 -6.18 -6.49 9.14
CA PHE A 47 -4.72 -6.47 8.97
C PHE A 47 -4.09 -5.12 9.27
N VAL A 48 -4.89 -4.05 9.35
CA VAL A 48 -4.40 -2.69 9.58
C VAL A 48 -3.92 -2.55 11.03
N LYS A 49 -2.72 -2.00 11.19
CA LYS A 49 -2.08 -1.75 12.49
C LYS A 49 -1.79 -0.27 12.70
N SER A 50 -1.53 0.47 11.62
CA SER A 50 -1.19 1.89 11.69
C SER A 50 -2.43 2.78 11.85
N SER A 51 -2.32 3.81 12.67
CA SER A 51 -3.38 4.80 12.90
C SER A 51 -2.78 6.19 13.13
N TRP A 52 -3.52 7.22 12.71
CA TRP A 52 -3.17 8.62 12.94
C TRP A 52 -4.23 9.33 13.79
N PRO A 53 -3.85 10.33 14.62
CA PRO A 53 -4.82 11.19 15.28
C PRO A 53 -5.80 11.80 14.27
N SER A 54 -7.10 11.67 14.51
CA SER A 54 -8.13 12.13 13.56
C SER A 54 -9.21 12.99 14.21
N LYS A 55 -9.56 14.10 13.55
CA LYS A 55 -10.62 15.02 13.98
C LYS A 55 -11.70 15.16 12.91
N LYS A 56 -12.91 15.51 13.34
CA LYS A 56 -13.99 15.88 12.40
C LYS A 56 -13.61 17.16 11.66
N LYS A 57 -14.11 17.36 10.44
CA LYS A 57 -13.83 18.52 9.61
C LYS A 57 -14.06 19.86 10.33
N GLU A 58 -15.08 19.94 11.18
CA GLU A 58 -15.44 21.17 11.92
C GLU A 58 -14.45 21.52 13.04
N LYS A 59 -13.57 20.57 13.42
CA LYS A 59 -12.54 20.72 14.45
C LYS A 59 -11.15 20.48 13.86
N TYR A 60 -10.91 20.99 12.65
CA TYR A 60 -9.64 20.84 11.94
C TYR A 60 -8.44 21.21 12.82
N ASP A 61 -7.39 20.42 12.69
CA ASP A 61 -6.11 20.59 13.36
C ASP A 61 -5.04 20.09 12.39
N GLN A 62 -3.99 20.89 12.15
CA GLN A 62 -2.94 20.58 11.19
C GLN A 62 -2.13 19.33 11.59
N GLU A 63 -2.11 18.98 12.87
CA GLU A 63 -1.42 17.80 13.38
C GLU A 63 -2.29 16.52 13.35
N CYS A 64 -3.52 16.61 12.81
CA CYS A 64 -4.48 15.51 12.74
C CYS A 64 -5.00 15.30 11.31
N VAL A 65 -5.28 14.05 10.95
CA VAL A 65 -6.01 13.75 9.71
C VAL A 65 -7.50 14.09 9.85
N VAL A 66 -8.17 14.40 8.75
CA VAL A 66 -9.61 14.68 8.75
C VAL A 66 -10.41 13.39 8.60
N LYS A 67 -11.31 13.10 9.53
CA LYS A 67 -12.18 11.91 9.49
C LYS A 67 -12.96 11.84 8.17
N GLY A 68 -12.87 10.71 7.48
CA GLY A 68 -13.55 10.48 6.20
C GLY A 68 -12.84 11.09 4.98
N ARG A 69 -11.64 11.66 5.14
CA ARG A 69 -10.77 12.12 4.05
C ARG A 69 -9.49 11.31 4.07
N ASN A 70 -9.34 10.39 3.11
CA ASN A 70 -8.10 9.61 3.00
C ASN A 70 -6.92 10.52 2.66
N GLU A 71 -5.71 10.11 3.05
CA GLU A 71 -4.48 10.89 2.82
C GLU A 71 -3.34 9.99 2.36
N PRO A 72 -2.33 10.53 1.63
CA PRO A 72 -1.19 9.75 1.13
C PRO A 72 -0.46 8.95 2.21
N CYS A 73 -0.37 9.46 3.45
CA CYS A 73 0.25 8.74 4.57
C CYS A 73 -0.42 7.38 4.86
N SER A 74 -1.70 7.21 4.49
CA SER A 74 -2.46 5.97 4.67
C SER A 74 -2.08 4.87 3.67
N VAL A 75 -1.16 5.12 2.73
CA VAL A 75 -0.59 4.07 1.85
C VAL A 75 0.02 2.92 2.67
N ARG A 76 0.52 3.24 3.88
CA ARG A 76 1.00 2.24 4.85
C ARG A 76 -0.08 1.22 5.23
N GLN A 77 -1.34 1.64 5.36
CA GLN A 77 -2.43 0.70 5.66
C GLN A 77 -2.69 -0.24 4.46
N VAL A 78 -2.58 0.25 3.22
CA VAL A 78 -2.69 -0.61 2.03
C VAL A 78 -1.57 -1.66 2.03
N LEU A 79 -0.33 -1.26 2.33
CA LEU A 79 0.79 -2.18 2.51
C LEU A 79 0.51 -3.25 3.58
N GLU A 80 0.01 -2.84 4.75
CA GLU A 80 -0.34 -3.76 5.85
C GLU A 80 -1.39 -4.79 5.44
N VAL A 81 -2.42 -4.36 4.70
CA VAL A 81 -3.44 -5.29 4.19
C VAL A 81 -2.87 -6.24 3.15
N VAL A 82 -2.06 -5.76 2.19
CA VAL A 82 -1.40 -6.62 1.20
C VAL A 82 -0.51 -7.66 1.88
N ALA A 83 0.33 -7.23 2.83
CA ALA A 83 1.21 -8.11 3.60
C ALA A 83 0.42 -9.20 4.33
N GLY A 84 -0.62 -8.79 5.06
CA GLY A 84 -1.49 -9.71 5.80
C GLY A 84 -2.25 -10.68 4.91
N CYS A 85 -2.75 -10.22 3.75
CA CYS A 85 -3.46 -11.08 2.80
C CYS A 85 -2.56 -12.15 2.19
N LYS A 86 -1.29 -11.82 1.94
CA LYS A 86 -0.31 -12.71 1.30
C LYS A 86 0.54 -13.50 2.29
N GLY A 87 0.35 -13.30 3.60
CA GLY A 87 1.13 -13.99 4.64
C GLY A 87 2.60 -13.55 4.70
N ILE A 88 2.92 -12.34 4.21
CA ILE A 88 4.29 -11.82 4.17
C ILE A 88 4.54 -11.04 5.47
N GLY A 89 5.47 -11.54 6.30
CA GLY A 89 5.82 -10.92 7.57
C GLY A 89 6.80 -9.75 7.45
N ASP A 90 7.62 -9.75 6.39
CA ASP A 90 8.62 -8.72 6.14
C ASP A 90 8.02 -7.55 5.34
N LEU A 91 7.52 -6.54 6.07
CA LEU A 91 6.94 -5.35 5.46
C LEU A 91 7.99 -4.48 4.74
N ASP A 92 9.24 -4.47 5.21
CA ASP A 92 10.29 -3.64 4.65
C ASP A 92 10.64 -4.14 3.24
N GLN A 93 10.91 -5.44 3.11
CA GLN A 93 11.19 -6.05 1.81
C GLN A 93 10.00 -5.97 0.84
N LEU A 94 8.77 -6.17 1.33
CA LEU A 94 7.58 -6.01 0.50
C LEU A 94 7.45 -4.57 -0.02
N SER A 95 7.66 -3.57 0.84
CA SER A 95 7.57 -2.17 0.48
C SER A 95 8.60 -1.77 -0.57
N LYS A 96 9.85 -2.23 -0.43
CA LYS A 96 10.93 -2.05 -1.42
C LYS A 96 10.54 -2.65 -2.76
N THR A 97 10.00 -3.87 -2.76
CA THR A 97 9.55 -4.53 -4.01
C THR A 97 8.48 -3.71 -4.72
N LEU A 98 7.45 -3.26 -3.99
CA LEU A 98 6.36 -2.44 -4.55
C LEU A 98 6.85 -1.07 -5.03
N TYR A 99 7.81 -0.47 -4.31
CA TYR A 99 8.48 0.76 -4.70
C TYR A 99 9.25 0.57 -6.01
N HIS A 100 10.11 -0.45 -6.11
CA HIS A 100 10.87 -0.74 -7.34
C HIS A 100 9.97 -1.05 -8.53
N ASN A 101 8.86 -1.77 -8.33
CA ASN A 101 7.86 -1.98 -9.38
C ASN A 101 7.33 -0.64 -9.92
N THR A 102 7.04 0.30 -9.03
CA THR A 102 6.54 1.64 -9.36
C THR A 102 7.62 2.45 -10.11
N CYS A 103 8.85 2.47 -9.60
CA CYS A 103 9.96 3.19 -10.22
C CYS A 103 10.34 2.65 -11.61
N ARG A 104 10.33 1.32 -11.81
CA ARG A 104 10.59 0.72 -13.13
C ARG A 104 9.64 1.22 -14.22
N VAL A 105 8.42 1.60 -13.87
CA VAL A 105 7.41 2.07 -14.82
C VAL A 105 7.40 3.60 -14.95
N PHE A 106 7.39 4.31 -13.82
CA PHE A 106 7.17 5.76 -13.81
C PHE A 106 8.46 6.58 -13.68
N PHE A 107 9.56 5.96 -13.23
CA PHE A 107 10.85 6.61 -12.98
C PHE A 107 12.05 5.78 -13.51
N PRO A 108 12.03 5.31 -14.78
CA PRO A 108 13.02 4.35 -15.28
C PRO A 108 14.46 4.89 -15.41
N HIS A 109 14.65 6.19 -15.25
CA HIS A 109 15.96 6.86 -15.32
C HIS A 109 16.46 7.32 -13.95
N ASP A 110 15.75 7.00 -12.88
CA ASP A 110 16.20 7.26 -11.53
C ASP A 110 17.29 6.25 -11.14
N LEU A 111 18.53 6.72 -11.04
CA LEU A 111 19.72 5.90 -10.81
C LEU A 111 19.67 5.20 -9.45
N ASP A 112 19.08 5.82 -8.43
CA ASP A 112 18.98 5.25 -7.09
C ASP A 112 18.02 4.07 -7.09
N SER A 113 16.86 4.26 -7.73
CA SER A 113 15.86 3.20 -7.93
C SER A 113 16.39 2.01 -8.74
N VAL A 114 17.26 2.26 -9.73
CA VAL A 114 17.91 1.22 -10.56
C VAL A 114 18.99 0.48 -9.76
N ALA A 115 19.81 1.20 -9.01
CA ALA A 115 20.87 0.63 -8.18
C ALA A 115 20.29 -0.30 -7.10
N ASP A 116 19.26 0.15 -6.38
CA ASP A 116 18.61 -0.66 -5.34
C ASP A 116 17.96 -1.93 -5.92
N ALA A 117 17.36 -1.84 -7.11
CA ALA A 117 16.78 -2.99 -7.79
C ALA A 117 17.83 -4.05 -8.22
N LEU A 118 19.06 -3.61 -8.56
CA LEU A 118 20.16 -4.51 -8.90
C LEU A 118 20.76 -5.16 -7.64
N LEU A 119 20.92 -4.40 -6.55
CA LEU A 119 21.44 -4.93 -5.27
C LEU A 119 20.51 -5.97 -4.65
N THR A 120 19.19 -5.77 -4.77
CA THR A 120 18.19 -6.72 -4.24
C THR A 120 18.06 -7.99 -5.07
N SER A 121 18.49 -7.99 -6.34
CA SER A 121 18.48 -9.19 -7.21
C SER A 121 19.79 -9.99 -7.17
N GLY A 122 20.87 -9.43 -6.61
CA GLY A 122 22.17 -10.09 -6.47
C GLY A 122 22.32 -11.00 -5.24
N ASN A 123 21.32 -11.07 -4.37
CA ASN A 123 21.37 -11.84 -3.12
C ASN A 123 20.76 -13.26 -3.21
N ASP A 124 20.29 -13.67 -4.40
CA ASP A 124 19.78 -15.01 -4.69
C ASP A 124 20.78 -15.85 -5.51
N ALA A 125 22.04 -15.94 -5.05
CA ALA A 125 23.07 -16.82 -5.59
C ALA A 125 23.69 -17.70 -4.50
#